data_AF-A0A806TI88-F1
#
_entry.id   AF-A0A806TI88-F1
#
_cell.length_a   1.000
_cell.length_b   1.000
_cell.length_c   1.000
_cell.angle_alpha   90.00
_cell.angle_beta   90.00
_cell.angle_gamma   90.00
#
_symmetry.space_group_name_H-M   'P 1'
#
loop_
_entity.id
_entity.type
_entity.pdbx_description
1 polymer ?
#
loop_
_entity_poly.entity_id
_entity_poly.type
_entity_poly.pdbx_seq_one_letter_code
_entity_poly.pdbx_strand_id
1 'polypeptide(L)'
;MKKELFDYLSSLCLKHFYCKLSQKTLMIGKEGDELRMLTIEKVPKSQAGVLQNLYSLYLHDLSAYTPSLDIREDGAFHFEELPLFWKVEGLSPYFIKVDDKLTGFFLLLEQPALQQEADYCINDFFILNKYRKQGIASETVKDIFSHRKGTYMIIELAGNKRAISFWKHIYESLHISFQEKKIELDGEPTLIQTFSV
;
A
#
# COMPACT_ATOMS: atom_id res chain seq x y z
N MET A 1 -11.52 0.70 -12.71
CA MET A 1 -11.12 0.69 -11.30
C MET A 1 -9.81 1.40 -11.01
N LYS A 2 -8.75 1.21 -11.82
CA LYS A 2 -7.49 1.97 -11.66
C LYS A 2 -7.20 2.96 -12.77
N LYS A 3 -7.96 2.95 -13.87
CA LYS A 3 -7.78 3.91 -14.95
C LYS A 3 -8.19 5.31 -14.51
N GLU A 4 -9.30 5.51 -13.78
CA GLU A 4 -9.64 6.85 -13.26
C GLU A 4 -8.79 7.29 -12.06
N LEU A 5 -8.37 6.40 -11.16
CA LEU A 5 -7.41 6.76 -10.10
C LEU A 5 -6.03 7.09 -10.69
N PHE A 6 -5.60 6.33 -11.71
CA PHE A 6 -4.41 6.63 -12.47
C PHE A 6 -4.59 7.88 -13.34
N ASP A 7 -5.75 8.14 -13.94
CA ASP A 7 -6.05 9.35 -14.74
C ASP A 7 -6.19 10.59 -13.84
N TYR A 8 -6.76 10.44 -12.64
CA TYR A 8 -6.79 11.43 -11.56
C TYR A 8 -5.37 11.78 -11.15
N LEU A 9 -4.53 10.78 -10.85
CA LEU A 9 -3.13 10.98 -10.47
C LEU A 9 -2.19 11.32 -11.66
N SER A 10 -2.55 10.99 -12.91
CA SER A 10 -1.69 11.17 -14.09
C SER A 10 -1.99 12.41 -14.92
N SER A 11 -3.16 13.03 -14.78
CA SER A 11 -3.56 14.25 -15.51
C SER A 11 -2.70 15.50 -15.23
N LEU A 12 -1.68 15.37 -14.39
CA LEU A 12 -1.35 16.42 -13.43
C LEU A 12 0.19 16.47 -13.22
N CYS A 13 0.98 15.76 -14.04
CA CYS A 13 2.44 15.56 -13.90
C CYS A 13 3.34 16.58 -14.66
N LEU A 14 4.28 17.24 -13.97
CA LEU A 14 5.59 17.67 -14.50
C LEU A 14 6.62 17.97 -13.37
N LYS A 15 7.72 17.19 -13.38
CA LYS A 15 9.11 17.37 -12.86
C LYS A 15 9.46 17.18 -11.36
N HIS A 16 10.34 16.17 -11.15
CA HIS A 16 11.50 15.95 -10.25
C HIS A 16 11.35 15.99 -8.71
N PHE A 17 11.70 14.87 -8.04
CA PHE A 17 12.73 14.68 -6.98
C PHE A 17 12.51 13.34 -6.20
N TYR A 18 13.62 12.69 -5.77
CA TYR A 18 13.67 11.33 -5.16
C TYR A 18 13.83 11.31 -3.63
N CYS A 19 13.18 10.37 -2.90
CA CYS A 19 13.62 9.90 -1.56
C CYS A 19 13.48 8.37 -1.36
N LYS A 20 14.60 7.67 -1.05
CA LYS A 20 14.64 6.19 -0.90
C LYS A 20 14.35 5.74 0.54
N LEU A 21 13.45 4.75 0.73
CA LEU A 21 13.53 3.86 1.90
C LEU A 21 14.76 2.97 1.70
N SER A 22 15.76 3.10 2.56
CA SER A 22 16.88 2.14 2.63
C SER A 22 16.34 0.78 3.07
N GLN A 23 16.77 -0.31 2.44
CA GLN A 23 16.53 -1.67 2.92
C GLN A 23 16.89 -1.75 4.40
N LYS A 24 15.90 -2.01 5.25
CA LYS A 24 16.09 -2.05 6.69
C LYS A 24 15.25 -3.14 7.32
N THR A 25 15.73 -3.54 8.49
CA THR A 25 15.26 -4.67 9.27
C THR A 25 14.91 -4.18 10.67
N LEU A 26 13.72 -4.55 11.14
CA LEU A 26 13.17 -4.25 12.46
C LEU A 26 12.87 -5.56 13.19
N MET A 27 13.12 -5.63 14.50
CA MET A 27 12.67 -6.76 15.31
C MET A 27 11.25 -6.49 15.80
N ILE A 28 10.32 -7.42 15.55
CA ILE A 28 8.91 -7.35 15.94
C ILE A 28 8.55 -8.54 16.85
N GLY A 29 7.76 -8.30 17.90
CA GLY A 29 7.32 -9.32 18.85
C GLY A 29 6.64 -8.70 20.07
N LYS A 30 5.74 -9.43 20.72
CA LYS A 30 5.20 -9.05 22.04
C LYS A 30 6.12 -9.58 23.14
N GLU A 31 6.05 -8.96 24.31
CA GLU A 31 6.76 -9.43 25.50
C GLU A 31 6.35 -10.89 25.81
N GLY A 32 7.30 -11.82 25.71
CA GLY A 32 7.07 -13.27 25.85
C GLY A 32 6.99 -14.09 24.56
N ASP A 33 6.98 -13.46 23.38
CA ASP A 33 7.02 -14.13 22.07
C ASP A 33 8.44 -14.19 21.49
N GLU A 34 8.69 -15.15 20.58
CA GLU A 34 9.92 -15.23 19.79
C GLU A 34 10.08 -13.96 18.92
N LEU A 35 11.22 -13.29 19.02
CA LEU A 35 11.53 -12.09 18.25
C LEU A 35 11.61 -12.43 16.76
N ARG A 36 10.83 -11.73 15.94
CA ARG A 36 10.77 -11.95 14.49
C ARG A 36 11.35 -10.76 13.75
N MET A 37 11.96 -11.02 12.61
CA MET A 37 12.68 -10.02 11.84
C MET A 37 11.79 -9.49 10.70
N LEU A 38 11.25 -8.27 10.84
CA LEU A 38 10.54 -7.56 9.78
C LEU A 38 11.52 -6.84 8.86
N THR A 39 11.49 -7.12 7.56
CA THR A 39 12.32 -6.43 6.57
C THR A 39 11.43 -5.79 5.50
N ILE A 40 11.67 -4.51 5.23
CA ILE A 40 11.04 -3.77 4.14
C ILE A 40 12.09 -3.52 3.05
N GLU A 41 11.81 -4.01 1.84
CA GLU A 41 12.74 -3.86 0.71
C GLU A 41 12.03 -3.28 -0.51
N LYS A 42 12.64 -2.28 -1.15
CA LYS A 42 12.13 -1.76 -2.43
C LYS A 42 12.20 -2.85 -3.48
N VAL A 43 11.12 -3.06 -4.23
CA VAL A 43 11.07 -4.11 -5.25
C VAL A 43 11.87 -3.70 -6.49
N PRO A 44 12.98 -4.39 -6.82
CA PRO A 44 13.71 -4.11 -8.05
C PRO A 44 12.94 -4.66 -9.25
N LYS A 45 13.17 -4.09 -10.44
CA LYS A 45 12.54 -4.54 -11.70
C LYS A 45 12.79 -6.02 -12.00
N SER A 46 13.93 -6.57 -11.56
CA SER A 46 14.25 -8.00 -11.69
C SER A 46 13.29 -8.93 -10.92
N GLN A 47 12.57 -8.41 -9.92
CA GLN A 47 11.57 -9.15 -9.16
C GLN A 47 10.13 -8.78 -9.53
N ALA A 48 9.91 -8.15 -10.69
CA ALA A 48 8.57 -7.77 -11.15
C ALA A 48 7.59 -8.95 -11.20
N GLY A 49 8.04 -10.14 -11.61
CA GLY A 49 7.19 -11.33 -11.65
C GLY A 49 6.72 -11.80 -10.27
N VAL A 50 7.55 -11.64 -9.22
CA VAL A 50 7.14 -11.94 -7.84
C VAL A 50 6.07 -10.97 -7.37
N LEU A 51 6.24 -9.67 -7.68
CA LEU A 51 5.26 -8.65 -7.36
C LEU A 51 3.95 -8.87 -8.13
N GLN A 52 4.02 -9.27 -9.40
CA GLN A 52 2.85 -9.61 -10.21
C GLN A 52 2.02 -10.73 -9.59
N ASN A 53 2.68 -11.79 -9.10
CA ASN A 53 1.99 -12.88 -8.40
C ASN A 53 1.30 -12.40 -7.12
N LEU A 54 1.94 -11.54 -6.33
CA LEU A 54 1.31 -10.95 -5.15
C LEU A 54 0.15 -10.01 -5.51
N TYR A 55 0.26 -9.24 -6.59
CA TYR A 55 -0.83 -8.39 -7.09
C TYR A 55 -2.03 -9.21 -7.52
N SER A 56 -1.83 -10.37 -8.17
CA SER A 56 -2.92 -11.28 -8.51
C SER A 56 -3.70 -11.72 -7.26
N LEU A 57 -2.99 -12.09 -6.18
CA LEU A 57 -3.62 -12.44 -4.90
C LEU A 57 -4.32 -11.25 -4.23
N TYR A 58 -3.73 -10.06 -4.31
CA TYR A 58 -4.32 -8.83 -3.79
C TYR A 58 -5.60 -8.45 -4.54
N LEU A 59 -5.60 -8.51 -5.86
CA LEU A 59 -6.76 -8.21 -6.69
C LEU A 59 -7.86 -9.26 -6.51
N HIS A 60 -7.51 -10.54 -6.34
CA HIS A 60 -8.46 -11.57 -5.92
C HIS A 60 -9.10 -11.23 -4.57
N ASP A 61 -8.33 -10.74 -3.59
CA ASP A 61 -8.89 -10.30 -2.31
C ASP A 61 -9.80 -9.06 -2.45
N LEU A 62 -9.48 -8.16 -3.38
CA LEU A 62 -10.29 -6.97 -3.68
C LEU A 62 -11.54 -7.26 -4.50
N SER A 63 -11.58 -8.32 -5.30
CA SER A 63 -12.75 -8.65 -6.14
C SER A 63 -14.02 -8.89 -5.32
N ALA A 64 -13.88 -9.24 -4.04
CA ALA A 64 -14.98 -9.30 -3.07
C ALA A 64 -15.71 -7.94 -2.88
N TYR A 65 -15.08 -6.83 -3.26
CA TYR A 65 -15.61 -5.47 -3.11
C TYR A 65 -15.75 -4.73 -4.45
N THR A 66 -15.13 -5.26 -5.51
CA THR A 66 -15.17 -4.64 -6.84
C THR A 66 -15.61 -5.66 -7.88
N PRO A 67 -16.89 -5.66 -8.30
CA PRO A 67 -17.44 -6.62 -9.26
C PRO A 67 -16.76 -6.59 -10.64
N SER A 68 -16.08 -5.50 -10.99
CA SER A 68 -15.36 -5.38 -12.27
C SER A 68 -14.01 -6.09 -12.30
N LEU A 69 -13.50 -6.57 -11.16
CA LEU A 69 -12.30 -7.40 -11.13
C LEU A 69 -12.68 -8.85 -11.41
N ASP A 70 -12.09 -9.40 -12.47
CA ASP A 70 -12.26 -10.81 -12.83
C ASP A 70 -10.91 -11.44 -13.17
N ILE A 71 -10.87 -12.76 -13.04
CA ILE A 71 -9.74 -13.60 -13.40
C ILE A 71 -9.63 -13.71 -14.93
N ARG A 72 -8.42 -13.80 -15.44
CA ARG A 72 -8.17 -14.05 -16.86
C ARG A 72 -8.06 -15.52 -17.18
N GLU A 73 -8.01 -15.83 -18.48
CA GLU A 73 -7.92 -17.20 -19.02
C GLU A 73 -6.69 -17.97 -18.51
N ASP A 74 -5.62 -17.28 -18.12
CA ASP A 74 -4.40 -17.86 -17.56
C ASP A 74 -4.48 -18.11 -16.04
N GLY A 75 -5.62 -17.84 -15.41
CA GLY A 75 -5.86 -18.08 -14.00
C GLY A 75 -5.28 -17.02 -13.07
N ALA A 76 -5.00 -15.81 -13.57
CA ALA A 76 -4.50 -14.71 -12.76
C ALA A 76 -5.36 -13.43 -12.86
N PHE A 77 -5.38 -12.66 -11.78
CA PHE A 77 -5.86 -11.27 -11.81
C PHE A 77 -4.71 -10.38 -12.24
N HIS A 78 -4.90 -9.62 -13.32
CA HIS A 78 -3.83 -8.83 -13.92
C HIS A 78 -3.92 -7.37 -13.52
N PHE A 79 -2.78 -6.83 -13.09
CA PHE A 79 -2.58 -5.40 -12.94
C PHE A 79 -1.74 -4.88 -14.11
N GLU A 80 -2.41 -4.34 -15.13
CA GLU A 80 -1.77 -3.93 -16.39
C GLU A 80 -0.73 -2.82 -16.20
N GLU A 81 -0.94 -1.97 -15.21
CA GLU A 81 -0.10 -0.81 -14.94
C GLU A 81 1.13 -1.15 -14.08
N LEU A 82 1.35 -2.42 -13.72
CA LEU A 82 2.53 -2.87 -12.96
C LEU A 82 3.87 -2.33 -13.53
N PRO A 83 4.11 -2.32 -14.86
CA PRO A 83 5.36 -1.79 -15.41
C PRO A 83 5.61 -0.31 -15.10
N LEU A 84 4.57 0.46 -14.77
CA LEU A 84 4.69 1.89 -14.46
C LEU A 84 5.48 2.14 -13.17
N PHE A 85 5.51 1.19 -12.23
CA PHE A 85 6.26 1.29 -10.98
C PHE A 85 7.76 1.49 -11.15
N TRP A 86 8.31 1.14 -12.32
CA TRP A 86 9.72 1.36 -12.65
C TRP A 86 9.92 2.39 -13.77
N LYS A 87 8.86 3.01 -14.26
CA LYS A 87 8.89 4.03 -15.32
C LYS A 87 8.49 5.41 -14.82
N VAL A 88 7.60 5.48 -13.82
CA VAL A 88 7.05 6.72 -13.26
C VAL A 88 7.72 7.01 -11.92
N GLU A 89 8.28 8.20 -11.79
CA GLU A 89 8.85 8.69 -10.54
C GLU A 89 7.75 8.86 -9.49
N GLY A 90 8.07 8.59 -8.22
CA GLY A 90 7.10 8.68 -7.13
C GLY A 90 6.26 7.41 -6.92
N LEU A 91 6.36 6.38 -7.77
CA LEU A 91 5.73 5.08 -7.55
C LEU A 91 6.77 4.08 -7.03
N SER A 92 6.68 3.69 -5.75
CA SER A 92 7.66 2.79 -5.13
C SER A 92 6.98 1.56 -4.50
N PRO A 93 7.03 0.38 -5.15
CA PRO A 93 6.61 -0.86 -4.53
C PRO A 93 7.68 -1.36 -3.53
N TYR A 94 7.22 -1.95 -2.43
CA TYR A 94 8.04 -2.56 -1.40
C TYR A 94 7.52 -3.94 -1.04
N PHE A 95 8.42 -4.91 -0.89
CA PHE A 95 8.08 -6.18 -0.25
C PHE A 95 8.16 -6.05 1.27
N ILE A 96 7.27 -6.78 1.93
CA ILE A 96 7.25 -6.98 3.37
C ILE A 96 7.68 -8.43 3.60
N LYS A 97 8.75 -8.62 4.36
CA LYS A 97 9.27 -9.94 4.75
C LYS A 97 9.29 -10.09 6.25
N VAL A 98 9.03 -11.31 6.74
CA VAL A 98 9.23 -11.66 8.14
C VAL A 98 10.07 -12.93 8.21
N ASP A 99 11.19 -12.86 8.91
CA ASP A 99 12.19 -13.94 8.98
C ASP A 99 12.61 -14.40 7.57
N ASP A 100 12.92 -13.41 6.72
CA ASP A 100 13.22 -13.52 5.28
C ASP A 100 12.11 -14.12 4.40
N LYS A 101 10.94 -14.45 4.95
CA LYS A 101 9.80 -14.98 4.20
C LYS A 101 8.94 -13.86 3.65
N LEU A 102 8.73 -13.89 2.33
CA LEU A 102 7.81 -12.99 1.64
C LEU A 102 6.40 -13.10 2.25
N THR A 103 5.93 -11.97 2.78
CA THR A 103 4.73 -11.89 3.62
C THR A 103 3.65 -10.99 3.01
N GLY A 104 4.08 -10.00 2.24
CA GLY A 104 3.18 -9.04 1.62
C GLY A 104 3.93 -8.01 0.80
N PHE A 105 3.22 -6.97 0.40
CA PHE A 105 3.80 -5.81 -0.25
C PHE A 105 2.99 -4.56 0.08
N PHE A 106 3.57 -3.41 -0.19
CA PHE A 106 2.82 -2.17 -0.30
C PHE A 106 3.35 -1.31 -1.46
N LEU A 107 2.49 -0.46 -2.00
CA LEU A 107 2.84 0.57 -2.95
C LEU A 107 2.79 1.92 -2.25
N LEU A 108 3.95 2.57 -2.16
CA LEU A 108 4.06 3.93 -1.66
C LEU A 108 4.13 4.90 -2.83
N LEU A 109 3.24 5.88 -2.81
CA LEU A 109 3.25 7.05 -3.67
C LEU A 109 3.92 8.20 -2.91
N GLU A 110 4.76 8.94 -3.62
CA GLU A 110 5.42 10.16 -3.16
C GLU A 110 5.48 11.17 -4.32
N GLN A 111 5.91 12.40 -4.04
CA GLN A 111 6.14 13.37 -5.11
C GLN A 111 7.13 12.82 -6.16
N PRO A 112 6.92 13.10 -7.46
CA PRO A 112 5.91 13.97 -8.05
C PRO A 112 4.55 13.31 -8.34
N ALA A 113 4.36 12.03 -8.01
CA ALA A 113 3.14 11.28 -8.36
C ALA A 113 1.87 11.76 -7.63
N LEU A 114 2.03 12.52 -6.53
CA LEU A 114 0.93 13.02 -5.69
C LEU A 114 0.59 14.51 -5.88
N GLN A 115 1.36 15.25 -6.69
CA GLN A 115 1.09 16.64 -7.06
C GLN A 115 0.64 17.55 -5.91
N GLN A 116 1.41 17.52 -4.82
CA GLN A 116 1.19 18.34 -3.63
C GLN A 116 -0.13 18.08 -2.86
N GLU A 117 -0.89 17.01 -3.15
CA GLU A 117 -2.06 16.63 -2.33
C GLU A 117 -1.65 16.14 -0.93
N ALA A 118 -0.54 15.39 -0.87
CA ALA A 118 0.10 14.92 0.35
C ALA A 118 1.59 14.63 0.06
N ASP A 119 2.40 14.49 1.11
CA ASP A 119 3.79 14.05 0.96
C ASP A 119 3.86 12.57 0.56
N TYR A 120 2.98 11.75 1.14
CA TYR A 120 2.95 10.30 0.94
C TYR A 120 1.54 9.74 0.80
N CYS A 121 1.39 8.64 0.06
CA CYS A 121 0.18 7.83 0.03
C CYS A 121 0.53 6.35 0.04
N ILE A 122 -0.01 5.60 1.00
CA ILE A 122 0.11 4.13 1.01
C ILE A 122 -1.08 3.61 0.18
N ASN A 123 -0.86 3.50 -1.13
CA ASN A 123 -1.93 3.31 -2.12
C ASN A 123 -2.45 1.88 -2.18
N ASP A 124 -1.54 0.90 -2.23
CA ASP A 124 -1.90 -0.52 -2.13
C ASP A 124 -1.18 -1.10 -0.93
N PHE A 125 -1.87 -1.90 -0.10
CA PHE A 125 -1.26 -2.55 1.06
C PHE A 125 -1.83 -3.95 1.24
N PHE A 126 -0.97 -4.95 1.18
CA PHE A 126 -1.40 -6.35 1.17
C PHE A 126 -0.50 -7.23 2.04
N ILE A 127 -1.15 -8.02 2.90
CA ILE A 127 -0.53 -9.10 3.68
C ILE A 127 -1.23 -10.40 3.33
N LEU A 128 -0.46 -11.46 3.04
CA LEU A 128 -1.00 -12.79 2.76
C LEU A 128 -1.80 -13.31 3.97
N ASN A 129 -2.88 -14.05 3.70
CA ASN A 129 -3.79 -14.55 4.74
C ASN A 129 -3.08 -15.27 5.90
N LYS A 130 -2.06 -16.08 5.61
CA LYS A 130 -1.27 -16.80 6.61
C LYS A 130 -0.61 -15.89 7.66
N TYR A 131 -0.32 -14.64 7.31
CA TYR A 131 0.41 -13.69 8.16
C TYR A 131 -0.49 -12.60 8.76
N ARG A 132 -1.80 -12.62 8.49
CA ARG A 132 -2.75 -11.65 9.06
C ARG A 132 -2.94 -11.87 10.56
N LYS A 133 -3.34 -10.81 11.26
CA LYS A 133 -3.60 -10.78 12.72
C LYS A 133 -2.37 -11.08 13.60
N GLN A 134 -1.16 -10.98 13.04
CA GLN A 134 0.11 -11.15 13.76
C GLN A 134 0.84 -9.82 14.02
N GLY A 135 0.16 -8.67 13.89
CA GLY A 135 0.75 -7.34 14.08
C GLY A 135 1.66 -6.84 12.94
N ILE A 136 2.01 -7.69 11.97
CA ILE A 136 2.96 -7.38 10.88
C ILE A 136 2.57 -6.11 10.11
N ALA A 137 1.29 -5.96 9.75
CA ALA A 137 0.80 -4.78 9.06
C ALA A 137 1.01 -3.50 9.89
N SER A 138 0.69 -3.56 11.18
CA SER A 138 0.82 -2.42 12.09
C SER A 138 2.28 -2.02 12.29
N GLU A 139 3.17 -2.99 12.48
CA GLU A 139 4.61 -2.74 12.61
C GLU A 139 5.22 -2.18 11.32
N THR A 140 4.77 -2.67 10.15
CA THR A 140 5.17 -2.11 8.85
C THR A 140 4.79 -0.63 8.76
N VAL A 141 3.55 -0.27 9.11
CA VAL A 141 3.07 1.11 9.05
C VAL A 141 3.81 2.02 10.05
N LYS A 142 4.05 1.54 11.28
CA LYS A 142 4.86 2.26 12.28
C LYS A 142 6.28 2.53 11.77
N ASP A 143 6.92 1.54 11.15
CA ASP A 143 8.25 1.70 10.56
C ASP A 143 8.25 2.78 9.47
N ILE A 144 7.28 2.75 8.54
CA ILE A 144 7.11 3.77 7.50
C ILE A 144 6.99 5.16 8.14
N PHE A 145 6.07 5.33 9.09
CA PHE A 145 5.79 6.61 9.75
C PHE A 145 6.95 7.14 10.60
N SER A 146 7.79 6.26 11.14
CA SER A 146 8.97 6.67 11.90
C SER A 146 10.06 7.26 11.01
N HIS A 147 10.16 6.81 9.75
CA HIS A 147 11.20 7.22 8.80
C HIS A 147 10.73 8.28 7.80
N ARG A 148 9.43 8.40 7.56
CA ARG A 148 8.83 9.33 6.61
C ARG A 148 7.82 10.22 7.33
N LYS A 149 8.31 11.33 7.87
CA LYS A 149 7.47 12.37 8.48
C LYS A 149 6.85 13.26 7.41
N GLY A 150 5.60 13.66 7.62
CA GLY A 150 4.85 14.44 6.64
C GLY A 150 3.36 14.17 6.66
N THR A 151 2.69 14.70 5.65
CA THR A 151 1.27 14.51 5.38
C THR A 151 1.05 13.21 4.60
N TYR A 152 0.02 12.47 4.99
CA TYR A 152 -0.34 11.19 4.42
C TYR A 152 -1.77 11.22 3.90
N MET A 153 -1.97 10.44 2.84
CA MET A 153 -3.28 10.07 2.31
C MET A 153 -3.42 8.55 2.24
N ILE A 154 -4.60 8.04 2.60
CA ILE A 154 -5.00 6.65 2.44
C ILE A 154 -6.31 6.61 1.68
N ILE A 155 -6.40 5.74 0.67
CA ILE A 155 -7.57 5.59 -0.21
C ILE A 155 -8.11 4.17 -0.05
N GLU A 156 -9.39 4.04 0.28
CA GLU A 156 -10.00 2.75 0.60
C GLU A 156 -11.39 2.61 -0.01
N LEU A 157 -11.70 1.44 -0.58
CA LEU A 157 -13.08 1.11 -0.95
C LEU A 157 -13.97 1.10 0.31
N ALA A 158 -15.10 1.81 0.29
CA ALA A 158 -16.00 1.91 1.43
C ALA A 158 -16.58 0.54 1.84
N GLY A 159 -16.65 -0.42 0.91
CA GLY A 159 -17.05 -1.80 1.17
C GLY A 159 -15.98 -2.63 1.91
N ASN A 160 -14.71 -2.23 1.85
CA ASN A 160 -13.59 -2.93 2.47
C ASN A 160 -13.46 -2.59 3.96
N LYS A 161 -14.45 -3.03 4.75
CA LYS A 161 -14.53 -2.79 6.20
C LYS A 161 -13.28 -3.25 6.96
N ARG A 162 -12.57 -4.26 6.45
CA ARG A 162 -11.32 -4.77 7.05
C ARG A 162 -10.20 -3.74 6.95
N ALA A 163 -10.00 -3.14 5.79
CA ALA A 163 -9.00 -2.09 5.59
C ALA A 163 -9.35 -0.86 6.46
N ILE A 164 -10.61 -0.43 6.44
CA ILE A 164 -11.05 0.75 7.19
C ILE A 164 -10.84 0.56 8.68
N SER A 165 -11.20 -0.62 9.21
CA SER A 165 -10.97 -0.95 10.61
C SER A 165 -9.48 -1.03 10.96
N PHE A 166 -8.64 -1.48 10.01
CA PHE A 166 -7.19 -1.51 10.21
C PHE A 166 -6.61 -0.11 10.33
N TRP A 167 -6.93 0.81 9.41
CA TRP A 167 -6.39 2.17 9.45
C TRP A 167 -6.92 2.97 10.64
N LYS A 168 -8.21 2.86 10.96
CA LYS A 168 -8.77 3.49 12.18
C LYS A 168 -8.09 2.99 13.45
N HIS A 169 -7.75 1.70 13.52
CA HIS A 169 -6.96 1.16 14.63
C HIS A 169 -5.53 1.71 14.66
N ILE A 170 -4.87 1.88 13.51
CA ILE A 170 -3.55 2.53 13.45
C ILE A 170 -3.63 3.94 14.02
N TYR A 171 -4.60 4.74 13.58
CA TYR A 171 -4.74 6.13 14.04
C TYR A 171 -4.99 6.19 15.54
N GLU A 172 -5.87 5.35 16.07
CA GLU A 172 -6.13 5.26 17.51
C GLU A 172 -4.86 4.87 18.28
N SER A 173 -4.17 3.82 17.84
CA SER A 173 -2.98 3.28 18.53
C SER A 173 -1.78 4.23 18.55
N LEU A 174 -1.70 5.12 17.56
CA LEU A 174 -0.63 6.12 17.41
C LEU A 174 -1.08 7.53 17.78
N HIS A 175 -2.30 7.70 18.28
CA HIS A 175 -2.91 8.99 18.61
C HIS A 175 -2.86 10.00 17.44
N ILE A 176 -3.09 9.53 16.23
CA ILE A 176 -3.13 10.36 15.01
C ILE A 176 -4.56 10.87 14.81
N SER A 177 -4.69 12.19 14.71
CA SER A 177 -5.92 12.84 14.21
C SER A 177 -5.95 12.76 12.69
N PHE A 178 -7.10 12.37 12.13
CA PHE A 178 -7.30 12.26 10.68
C PHE A 178 -8.61 12.93 10.25
N GLN A 179 -8.66 13.36 8.99
CA GLN A 179 -9.89 13.75 8.29
C GLN A 179 -10.32 12.63 7.35
N GLU A 180 -11.62 12.45 7.16
CA GLU A 180 -12.18 11.44 6.26
C GLU A 180 -13.20 12.10 5.33
N LYS A 181 -13.06 11.85 4.02
CA LYS A 181 -14.02 12.27 2.99
C LYS A 181 -14.47 11.05 2.21
N LYS A 182 -15.78 10.98 1.94
CA LYS A 182 -16.34 10.00 1.02
C LYS A 182 -16.43 10.59 -0.39
N ILE A 183 -16.00 9.82 -1.37
CA ILE A 183 -16.10 10.14 -2.80
C ILE A 183 -16.62 8.92 -3.56
N GLU A 184 -16.84 9.08 -4.86
CA GLU A 184 -17.11 8.00 -5.79
C GLU A 184 -15.98 7.99 -6.82
N LEU A 185 -15.37 6.82 -7.06
CA LEU A 185 -14.32 6.62 -8.06
C LEU A 185 -14.70 5.42 -8.92
N ASP A 186 -14.77 5.57 -10.25
CA ASP A 186 -15.23 4.50 -11.15
C ASP A 186 -16.59 3.89 -10.75
N GLY A 187 -17.49 4.69 -10.17
CA GLY A 187 -18.79 4.23 -9.64
C GLY A 187 -18.73 3.48 -8.30
N GLU A 188 -17.53 3.36 -7.69
CA GLU A 188 -17.31 2.67 -6.43
C GLU A 188 -17.18 3.69 -5.28
N PRO A 189 -18.02 3.59 -4.22
CA PRO A 189 -17.89 4.45 -3.05
C PRO A 189 -16.53 4.23 -2.38
N THR A 190 -15.78 5.31 -2.21
CA THR A 190 -14.40 5.30 -1.71
C THR A 190 -14.24 6.30 -0.57
N LEU A 191 -13.39 5.98 0.40
CA LEU A 191 -12.97 6.86 1.49
C LEU A 191 -11.56 7.36 1.21
N ILE A 192 -11.35 8.65 1.39
CA ILE A 192 -10.02 9.27 1.46
C ILE A 192 -9.82 9.73 2.90
N GLN A 193 -8.75 9.26 3.51
CA GLN A 193 -8.33 9.68 4.85
C GLN A 193 -7.01 10.44 4.75
N THR A 194 -6.94 11.61 5.39
CA THR A 194 -5.72 12.44 5.42
C THR A 194 -5.30 12.76 6.84
N PHE A 195 -3.99 12.77 7.10
CA PHE A 195 -3.41 13.00 8.42
C PHE A 195 -1.93 13.40 8.34
N SER A 196 -1.34 13.78 9.47
CA SER A 196 0.08 14.08 9.59
C SER A 196 0.74 13.19 10.63
N VAL A 197 2.02 12.83 10.41
CA VAL A 197 2.81 11.97 11.31
C VAL A 197 4.20 12.52 11.57
#